data_AF-A0A936HZM0-F1
#
_entry.id   AF-A0A936HZM0-F1
#
_cell.length_a   1.000
_cell.length_b   1.000
_cell.length_c   1.000
_cell.angle_alpha   90.00
_cell.angle_beta   90.00
_cell.angle_gamma   90.00
#
_symmetry.space_group_name_H-M   'P 1'
#
loop_
_entity.id
_entity.type
_entity.pdbx_description
1 polymer ?
#
loop_
_entity_poly.entity_id
_entity_poly.type
_entity_poly.pdbx_seq_one_letter_code
_entity_poly.pdbx_strand_id
1 'polypeptide(L)'
;MTNAPLALGPAPTTVNFKLPGTLTYGTNARKDINGTLVLWDGNTRDDALLKYAGSNNDRDPILVRIGGTVPTASVSGYYQEDVNMNGQVKYAGNANDRDPILVNIGGSVPTASRTEQVP
;
A
#
# COMPACT_ATOMS: atom_id res chain seq x y z
N MET A 1 1.39 9.78 10.61
CA MET A 1 1.30 10.84 11.64
C MET A 1 1.37 10.22 13.04
N THR A 2 1.80 10.94 14.08
CA THR A 2 1.78 10.45 15.47
C THR A 2 0.35 10.35 16.00
N ASN A 3 0.12 9.51 17.02
CA ASN A 3 -1.21 9.35 17.63
C ASN A 3 -1.70 10.61 18.36
N ALA A 4 -0.77 11.43 18.86
CA ALA A 4 -1.04 12.69 19.52
C ALA A 4 -0.09 13.78 19.00
N PRO A 5 -0.47 15.07 19.13
CA PRO A 5 0.42 16.18 18.83
C PRO A 5 1.71 16.12 19.66
N LEU A 6 2.82 16.49 19.04
CA LEU A 6 4.10 16.64 19.73
C LEU A 6 4.43 18.12 19.87
N ALA A 7 4.64 18.58 21.10
CA ALA A 7 5.13 19.93 21.35
C ALA A 7 6.58 20.06 20.83
N LEU A 8 6.86 21.15 20.12
CA LEU A 8 8.20 21.49 19.64
C LEU A 8 8.78 22.59 20.53
N GLY A 9 10.11 22.59 20.67
CA GLY A 9 10.84 23.59 21.45
C GLY A 9 12.25 23.81 20.89
N PRO A 10 13.11 24.56 21.62
CA PRO A 10 14.48 24.81 21.18
C PRO A 10 15.36 23.55 21.15
N ALA A 11 14.99 22.50 21.88
CA ALA A 11 15.59 21.18 21.76
C ALA A 11 14.89 20.37 20.64
N PRO A 12 15.64 19.67 19.76
CA PRO A 12 15.05 18.85 18.71
C PRO A 12 14.18 17.71 19.27
N THR A 13 12.96 17.56 18.75
CA THR A 13 12.08 16.42 19.04
C THR A 13 12.31 15.32 18.00
N THR A 14 12.87 14.18 18.42
CA THR A 14 13.06 13.02 17.52
C THR A 14 11.77 12.20 17.43
N VAL A 15 11.33 11.93 16.20
CA VAL A 15 10.19 11.04 15.91
C VAL A 15 10.64 9.98 14.93
N ASN A 16 10.49 8.70 15.30
CA ASN A 16 10.91 7.58 14.46
C ASN A 16 9.74 6.63 14.14
N PHE A 17 9.08 6.84 13.00
CA PHE A 17 7.97 5.99 12.57
C PHE A 17 8.35 4.56 12.19
N LYS A 18 9.63 4.20 12.19
CA LYS A 18 10.09 2.83 11.95
C LYS A 18 10.00 1.95 13.20
N LEU A 19 9.89 2.54 14.39
CA LEU A 19 9.83 1.78 15.64
C LEU A 19 8.40 1.29 15.91
N PRO A 20 8.20 0.03 16.34
CA PRO A 20 6.90 -0.47 16.76
C PRO A 20 6.27 0.39 17.87
N GLY A 21 7.10 0.86 18.81
CA GLY A 21 6.65 1.64 19.97
C GLY A 21 6.21 3.08 19.65
N THR A 22 6.49 3.62 18.46
CA THR A 22 6.01 4.95 18.08
C THR A 22 4.54 4.87 17.70
N LEU A 23 3.66 5.31 18.58
CA LEU A 23 2.21 5.30 18.33
C LEU A 23 1.84 6.26 17.18
N THR A 24 1.06 5.75 16.22
CA THR A 24 0.60 6.49 15.05
C THR A 24 -0.90 6.71 15.09
N TYR A 25 -1.36 7.77 14.43
CA TYR A 25 -2.78 8.00 14.20
C TYR A 25 -3.42 6.84 13.44
N GLY A 26 -4.66 6.50 13.81
CA GLY A 26 -5.47 5.47 13.15
C GLY A 26 -5.20 4.04 13.63
N THR A 27 -5.99 3.09 13.11
CA THR A 27 -5.89 1.67 13.44
C THR A 27 -5.08 0.93 12.38
N ASN A 28 -4.08 0.15 12.80
CA ASN A 28 -3.21 -0.61 11.88
C ASN A 28 -2.65 0.25 10.74
N ALA A 29 -2.27 1.49 11.03
CA ALA A 29 -1.80 2.45 10.02
C ALA A 29 -0.46 2.04 9.37
N ARG A 30 0.27 1.10 9.96
CA ARG A 30 1.57 0.61 9.51
C ARG A 30 1.59 -0.91 9.40
N LYS A 31 2.56 -1.42 8.65
CA LYS A 31 2.89 -2.85 8.49
C LYS A 31 4.27 -3.09 9.07
N ASP A 32 4.44 -4.18 9.81
CA ASP A 32 5.75 -4.60 10.30
C ASP A 32 6.46 -5.47 9.25
N ILE A 33 7.71 -5.13 8.94
CA ILE A 33 8.62 -5.93 8.13
C ILE A 33 9.89 -6.13 8.95
N ASN A 34 10.01 -7.29 9.58
CA ASN A 34 11.17 -7.69 10.39
C ASN A 34 11.58 -6.65 11.46
N GLY A 35 10.60 -6.08 12.18
CA GLY A 35 10.81 -5.09 13.24
C GLY A 35 10.90 -3.64 12.75
N THR A 36 10.83 -3.41 11.44
CA THR A 36 10.75 -2.08 10.84
C THR A 36 9.32 -1.81 10.39
N LEU A 37 8.72 -0.78 10.97
CA LEU A 37 7.38 -0.36 10.62
C LEU A 37 7.42 0.50 9.34
N VAL A 38 6.59 0.12 8.36
CA VAL A 38 6.47 0.79 7.07
C VAL A 38 5.01 1.11 6.77
N LEU A 39 4.78 1.93 5.74
CA LEU A 39 3.45 2.06 5.15
C LEU A 39 3.15 0.81 4.32
N TRP A 40 1.88 0.45 4.24
CA TRP A 40 1.41 -0.61 3.35
C TRP A 40 1.18 -0.01 1.96
N ASP A 41 1.48 -0.82 0.96
CA ASP A 41 1.40 -0.52 -0.47
C ASP A 41 0.09 -1.05 -1.08
N GLY A 42 -0.22 -0.64 -2.32
CA GLY A 42 -1.22 -1.30 -3.15
C GLY A 42 -2.47 -0.50 -3.49
N ASN A 43 -2.65 0.71 -2.95
CA ASN A 43 -3.82 1.51 -3.29
C ASN A 43 -3.62 2.18 -4.66
N THR A 44 -4.00 1.48 -5.73
CA THR A 44 -3.84 1.97 -7.10
C THR A 44 -5.00 2.86 -7.53
N ARG A 45 -6.00 3.00 -6.67
CA ARG A 45 -7.12 3.94 -6.79
C ARG A 45 -7.12 4.88 -5.58
N ASP A 46 -7.00 6.18 -5.80
CA ASP A 46 -7.00 7.13 -4.68
C ASP A 46 -8.42 7.35 -4.09
N ASP A 47 -8.94 6.34 -3.37
CA ASP A 47 -10.26 6.32 -2.73
C ASP A 47 -10.24 5.93 -1.24
N ALA A 48 -9.04 5.96 -0.64
CA ALA A 48 -8.77 5.61 0.75
C ALA A 48 -9.18 4.17 1.16
N LEU A 49 -9.35 3.24 0.21
CA LEU A 49 -9.82 1.89 0.52
C LEU A 49 -9.14 0.81 -0.32
N LEU A 50 -8.18 0.12 0.30
CA LEU A 50 -7.49 -1.00 -0.33
C LEU A 50 -8.40 -2.23 -0.46
N LYS A 51 -8.58 -2.72 -1.69
CA LYS A 51 -9.41 -3.86 -2.07
C LYS A 51 -8.75 -4.71 -3.15
N TYR A 52 -8.80 -6.03 -2.96
CA TYR A 52 -8.35 -6.96 -4.00
C TYR A 52 -9.47 -7.43 -4.95
N ALA A 53 -10.69 -7.59 -4.44
CA ALA A 53 -11.85 -8.02 -5.23
C ALA A 53 -13.09 -7.14 -4.99
N GLY A 54 -14.12 -7.34 -5.82
CA GLY A 54 -15.33 -6.53 -5.82
C GLY A 54 -15.24 -5.29 -6.71
N SER A 55 -16.27 -4.46 -6.67
CA SER A 55 -16.31 -3.20 -7.42
C SER A 55 -15.27 -2.21 -6.87
N ASN A 56 -14.66 -1.43 -7.78
CA ASN A 56 -13.60 -0.48 -7.46
C ASN A 56 -12.44 -1.13 -6.69
N ASN A 57 -11.98 -2.30 -7.14
CA ASN A 57 -10.78 -2.92 -6.59
C ASN A 57 -9.50 -2.28 -7.18
N ASP A 58 -8.37 -2.52 -6.52
CA ASP A 58 -7.06 -1.98 -6.88
C ASP A 58 -6.29 -2.84 -7.90
N ARG A 59 -6.75 -4.05 -8.22
CA ARG A 59 -6.10 -4.87 -9.24
C ARG A 59 -6.53 -4.51 -10.67
N ASP A 60 -7.73 -3.97 -10.84
CA ASP A 60 -8.27 -3.64 -12.16
C ASP A 60 -7.51 -2.49 -12.84
N PRO A 61 -7.12 -1.38 -12.16
CA PRO A 61 -6.24 -0.37 -12.75
C PRO A 61 -4.92 -0.94 -13.29
N ILE A 62 -4.32 -1.91 -12.56
CA ILE A 62 -3.09 -2.59 -12.99
C ILE A 62 -3.31 -3.33 -14.31
N LEU A 63 -4.43 -4.06 -14.45
CA LEU A 63 -4.76 -4.76 -15.69
C LEU A 63 -5.00 -3.78 -16.84
N VAL A 64 -5.72 -2.69 -16.58
CA VAL A 64 -5.98 -1.63 -17.58
C VAL A 64 -4.66 -1.00 -18.05
N ARG A 65 -3.73 -0.70 -17.15
CA ARG A 65 -2.43 -0.11 -17.46
C ARG A 65 -1.63 -0.94 -18.46
N ILE A 66 -1.65 -2.27 -18.32
CA ILE A 66 -0.92 -3.19 -19.22
C ILE A 66 -1.67 -3.52 -20.52
N GLY A 67 -2.79 -2.84 -20.81
CA GLY A 67 -3.57 -3.00 -22.04
C GLY A 67 -4.86 -3.80 -21.89
N GLY A 68 -5.24 -4.18 -20.66
CA GLY A 68 -6.58 -4.68 -20.31
C GLY A 68 -6.89 -6.13 -20.65
N THR A 69 -6.20 -6.73 -21.62
CA THR A 69 -6.59 -8.05 -22.16
C THR A 69 -5.54 -9.14 -21.94
N VAL A 70 -4.25 -8.81 -22.04
CA VAL A 70 -3.16 -9.79 -21.91
C VAL A 70 -2.55 -9.67 -20.52
N PRO A 71 -2.89 -10.54 -19.55
CA PRO A 71 -2.45 -10.38 -18.16
C PRO A 71 -0.94 -10.56 -17.94
N THR A 72 -0.23 -11.10 -18.92
CA THR A 72 1.23 -11.27 -18.93
C THR A 72 1.96 -10.12 -19.61
N ALA A 73 1.25 -9.13 -20.17
CA ALA A 73 1.87 -7.91 -20.65
C ALA A 73 2.47 -7.10 -19.49
N SER A 74 3.42 -6.24 -19.81
CA SER A 74 4.03 -5.34 -18.85
C SER A 74 4.28 -3.97 -19.47
N VAL A 75 4.30 -2.94 -18.64
CA VAL A 75 4.61 -1.57 -19.05
C VAL A 75 5.75 -1.06 -18.19
N SER A 76 6.80 -0.54 -18.82
CA SER A 76 7.93 0.08 -18.11
C SER A 76 7.60 1.53 -17.73
N GLY A 77 7.98 1.91 -16.52
CA GLY A 77 7.81 3.24 -15.96
C GLY A 77 7.28 3.19 -14.53
N TYR A 78 7.41 4.32 -13.83
CA TYR A 78 6.82 4.51 -12.52
C TYR A 78 5.40 5.05 -12.68
N TYR A 79 4.43 4.25 -12.26
CA TYR A 79 3.01 4.58 -12.30
C TYR A 79 2.37 4.32 -10.93
N GLN A 80 1.16 4.83 -10.73
CA GLN A 80 0.38 4.51 -9.53
C GLN A 80 0.11 2.99 -9.40
N GLU A 81 0.09 2.28 -10.53
CA GLU A 81 -0.07 0.82 -10.58
C GLU A 81 1.23 0.03 -10.37
N ASP A 82 2.40 0.69 -10.31
CA ASP A 82 3.71 0.06 -9.96
C ASP A 82 3.82 -0.03 -8.43
N VAL A 83 3.03 -0.95 -7.85
CA VAL A 83 2.85 -1.11 -6.40
C VAL A 83 4.16 -1.44 -5.69
N ASN A 84 5.00 -2.25 -6.33
CA ASN A 84 6.28 -2.66 -5.76
C ASN A 84 7.44 -1.68 -6.07
N MET A 85 7.17 -0.60 -6.81
CA MET A 85 8.11 0.47 -7.18
C MET A 85 9.37 -0.03 -7.90
N ASN A 86 9.24 -1.04 -8.77
CA ASN A 86 10.37 -1.58 -9.53
C ASN A 86 10.53 -0.98 -10.94
N GLY A 87 9.65 -0.04 -11.32
CA GLY A 87 9.64 0.60 -12.64
C GLY A 87 9.01 -0.25 -13.73
N GLN A 88 8.23 -1.28 -13.38
CA GLN A 88 7.53 -2.14 -14.31
C GLN A 88 6.18 -2.61 -13.75
N VAL A 89 5.10 -2.16 -14.39
CA VAL A 89 3.73 -2.60 -14.04
C VAL A 89 3.46 -3.98 -14.65
N LYS A 90 3.05 -4.93 -13.80
CA LYS A 90 2.69 -6.31 -14.14
C LYS A 90 1.44 -6.75 -13.40
N TYR A 91 0.49 -7.34 -14.13
CA TYR A 91 -0.70 -7.93 -13.53
C TYR A 91 -0.49 -9.39 -13.10
N ALA A 92 0.27 -10.18 -13.85
CA ALA A 92 0.57 -11.59 -13.54
C ALA A 92 2.06 -11.91 -13.70
N GLY A 93 2.45 -13.09 -13.22
CA GLY A 93 3.85 -13.55 -13.21
C GLY A 93 4.60 -13.14 -11.94
N ASN A 94 5.90 -13.37 -11.92
CA ASN A 94 6.75 -13.03 -10.78
C ASN A 94 6.86 -11.50 -10.63
N ALA A 95 6.84 -11.04 -9.36
CA ALA A 95 6.85 -9.63 -8.99
C ALA A 95 5.73 -8.84 -9.69
N ASN A 96 4.52 -9.40 -9.71
CA ASN A 96 3.33 -8.66 -10.13
C ASN A 96 2.87 -7.70 -9.03
N ASP A 97 2.13 -6.67 -9.42
CA ASP A 97 1.70 -5.58 -8.54
C ASP A 97 0.41 -5.90 -7.78
N ARG A 98 -0.32 -6.94 -8.17
CA ARG A 98 -1.58 -7.32 -7.50
C ARG A 98 -1.38 -8.16 -6.24
N ASP A 99 -0.32 -8.95 -6.15
CA ASP A 99 -0.10 -9.84 -5.01
C ASP A 99 0.15 -9.06 -3.70
N PRO A 100 0.93 -7.97 -3.65
CA PRO A 100 1.06 -7.14 -2.45
C PRO A 100 -0.27 -6.59 -1.93
N ILE A 101 -1.22 -6.26 -2.82
CA ILE A 101 -2.57 -5.82 -2.47
C ILE A 101 -3.28 -6.90 -1.65
N LEU A 102 -3.28 -8.15 -2.14
CA LEU A 102 -3.90 -9.28 -1.45
C LEU A 102 -3.26 -9.50 -0.08
N VAL A 103 -1.92 -9.47 -0.01
CA VAL A 103 -1.18 -9.62 1.25
C VAL A 103 -1.59 -8.55 2.27
N ASN A 104 -1.74 -7.29 1.84
CA ASN A 104 -2.02 -6.18 2.74
C ASN A 104 -3.47 -6.13 3.27
N ILE A 105 -4.41 -6.79 2.60
CA ILE A 105 -5.79 -7.00 3.10
C ILE A 105 -5.95 -8.29 3.92
N GLY A 106 -4.87 -9.05 4.16
CA GLY A 106 -4.89 -10.26 5.00
C GLY A 106 -4.52 -11.57 4.28
N GLY A 107 -4.23 -11.53 2.99
CA GLY A 107 -3.59 -12.61 2.23
C GLY A 107 -4.49 -13.76 1.77
N SER A 108 -5.51 -14.12 2.54
CA SER A 108 -6.34 -15.31 2.27
C SER A 108 -7.80 -15.01 1.93
N VAL A 109 -8.33 -13.85 2.35
CA VAL A 109 -9.72 -13.45 2.12
C VAL A 109 -9.74 -12.30 1.10
N PRO A 110 -9.94 -12.56 -0.20
CA PRO A 110 -9.82 -11.54 -1.25
C PRO A 110 -10.92 -10.46 -1.19
N THR A 111 -11.96 -10.68 -0.39
CA THR A 111 -13.05 -9.72 -0.14
C THR A 111 -12.81 -8.85 1.10
N ALA A 112 -11.74 -9.09 1.85
CA ALA A 112 -11.33 -8.18 2.91
C ALA A 112 -10.93 -6.82 2.30
N SER A 113 -11.02 -5.78 3.11
CA SER A 113 -10.58 -4.45 2.73
C SER A 113 -9.82 -3.80 3.88
N ARG A 114 -8.99 -2.81 3.54
CA ARG A 114 -8.23 -2.03 4.52
C ARG A 114 -8.41 -0.55 4.23
N THR A 115 -8.98 0.17 5.20
CA THR A 115 -9.20 1.62 5.08
C THR A 115 -7.92 2.37 5.39
N GLU A 116 -7.53 3.26 4.47
CA GLU A 116 -6.43 4.19 4.69
C GLU A 116 -6.73 5.12 5.86
N GLN A 117 -5.67 5.51 6.57
CA GLN A 117 -5.77 6.40 7.71
C GLN A 117 -5.19 7.75 7.30
N VAL A 118 -6.05 8.59 6.71
CA VAL A 118 -5.74 9.99 6.40
C VAL A 118 -6.14 10.88 7.59
N PRO A 119 -5.25 11.76 8.07
CA PRO A 119 -5.57 12.78 9.09
C PRO A 119 -6.62 13.79 8.64
#